data_AF-A0A0X1T5Z0-F1
#
_entry.id   AF-A0A0X1T5Z0-F1
#
_cell.length_a   1.000
_cell.length_b   1.000
_cell.length_c   1.000
_cell.angle_alpha   90.00
_cell.angle_beta   90.00
_cell.angle_gamma   90.00
#
_symmetry.space_group_name_H-M   'P 1'
#
loop_
_entity.id
_entity.type
_entity.pdbx_description
1 polymer ?
#
loop_
_entity_poly.entity_id
_entity_poly.type
_entity_poly.pdbx_seq_one_letter_code
_entity_poly.pdbx_strand_id
1 'polypeptide(L)'
;MGNKSTTVRIGLLAATVALLVGCSGTQGARTVQLPEPKGVPREKWSDAMHVLTAMGISGQRDVPIELSGGVDGASPVGGSGAVLGDAGLSAVGSASPPTGLSGGAAAGIGLGLMLLGGSSDPARTTQVVAWVPADQASSPDAASALALRKVEDARKKVFANGLSKLPMQTGKYPDGHARGYASLADSYAERPIPYSDEVSKSPSFLRSPLSYGPIFIRDNQFTLDAYKNDMTTSEAMQLASQHLPEWIYIYHPGQRLRKNSIPAAIFNQGRGLYFVGK
;
A
#
# COMPACT_ATOMS: atom_id res chain seq x y z
N MET A 1 -44.82 37.48 -58.18
CA MET A 1 -44.12 38.72 -58.59
C MET A 1 -43.87 39.58 -57.36
N GLY A 2 -42.65 40.07 -57.18
CA GLY A 2 -42.27 41.05 -56.15
C GLY A 2 -41.42 40.44 -55.02
N ASN A 3 -40.13 40.18 -55.23
CA ASN A 3 -38.98 41.11 -55.08
C ASN A 3 -38.72 41.48 -53.61
N LYS A 4 -37.50 41.60 -53.08
CA LYS A 4 -36.10 41.23 -53.40
C LYS A 4 -35.34 41.65 -52.12
N SER A 5 -34.26 40.93 -51.80
CA SER A 5 -33.30 41.23 -50.73
C SER A 5 -32.76 42.66 -50.74
N THR A 6 -32.46 43.23 -49.57
CA THR A 6 -31.36 44.21 -49.43
C THR A 6 -30.74 44.13 -48.02
N THR A 7 -29.47 43.74 -47.99
CA THR A 7 -28.54 43.81 -46.86
C THR A 7 -27.92 45.21 -46.80
N VAL A 8 -27.82 45.84 -45.62
CA VAL A 8 -26.81 46.88 -45.34
C VAL A 8 -26.23 46.67 -43.93
N ARG A 9 -24.94 47.02 -43.86
CA ARG A 9 -23.89 46.62 -42.92
C ARG A 9 -23.52 47.78 -41.98
N ILE A 10 -22.96 47.41 -40.82
CA ILE A 10 -21.89 48.07 -40.03
C ILE A 10 -22.28 49.29 -39.15
N GLY A 11 -21.86 49.24 -37.88
CA GLY A 11 -21.67 50.42 -37.04
C GLY A 11 -21.44 50.11 -35.55
N LEU A 12 -20.18 50.02 -35.15
CA LEU A 12 -19.64 49.71 -33.82
C LEU A 12 -19.93 50.80 -32.77
N LEU A 13 -20.30 50.43 -31.53
CA LEU A 13 -19.95 51.19 -30.32
C LEU A 13 -20.06 50.32 -29.06
N ALA A 14 -18.91 50.12 -28.42
CA ALA A 14 -18.76 49.43 -27.16
C ALA A 14 -19.18 50.33 -25.98
N ALA A 15 -19.85 49.76 -24.98
CA ALA A 15 -19.81 50.25 -23.61
C ALA A 15 -20.09 49.10 -22.65
N THR A 16 -19.06 48.77 -21.89
CA THR A 16 -18.97 47.81 -20.78
C THR A 16 -19.96 48.10 -19.66
N VAL A 17 -20.74 47.09 -19.26
CA VAL A 17 -21.24 46.95 -17.89
C VAL A 17 -20.80 45.58 -17.39
N ALA A 18 -19.71 45.59 -16.63
CA ALA A 18 -19.37 44.52 -15.72
C ALA A 18 -20.34 44.59 -14.55
N LEU A 19 -21.04 43.49 -14.25
CA LEU A 19 -21.33 42.95 -12.92
C LEU A 19 -22.43 41.88 -13.04
N LEU A 20 -22.23 40.78 -12.29
CA LEU A 20 -23.14 39.66 -12.05
C LEU A 20 -23.17 38.55 -13.10
N VAL A 21 -22.02 37.90 -13.28
CA VAL A 21 -22.02 36.45 -13.56
C VAL A 21 -21.36 35.75 -12.38
N GLY A 22 -22.16 35.49 -11.36
CA GLY A 22 -21.92 34.37 -10.47
C GLY A 22 -22.14 33.09 -11.26
N CYS A 23 -21.11 32.63 -11.96
CA CYS A 23 -21.03 31.24 -12.39
C CYS A 23 -20.26 30.50 -11.32
N SER A 24 -21.01 29.77 -10.50
CA SER A 24 -20.58 28.69 -9.63
C SER A 24 -19.75 27.68 -10.43
N GLY A 25 -18.46 27.96 -10.60
CA GLY A 25 -17.48 26.97 -10.98
C GLY A 25 -17.22 26.10 -9.77
N THR A 26 -17.96 24.99 -9.67
CA THR A 26 -17.60 23.85 -8.83
C THR A 26 -16.09 23.62 -8.96
N GLN A 27 -15.32 23.92 -7.91
CA GLN A 27 -13.97 23.40 -7.75
C GLN A 27 -14.13 21.89 -7.69
N GLY A 28 -14.03 21.25 -8.86
CA GLY A 28 -13.91 19.80 -8.94
C GLY A 28 -12.81 19.40 -7.98
N ALA A 29 -13.10 18.45 -7.09
CA ALA A 29 -12.15 17.92 -6.13
C ALA A 29 -10.82 17.73 -6.85
N ARG A 30 -9.78 18.48 -6.44
CA ARG A 30 -8.42 18.27 -6.95
C ARG A 30 -8.04 16.84 -6.55
N THR A 31 -8.22 15.89 -7.46
CA THR A 31 -7.64 14.57 -7.33
C THR A 31 -6.14 14.76 -7.40
N VAL A 32 -5.47 14.72 -6.25
CA VAL A 32 -4.01 14.73 -6.18
C VAL A 32 -3.52 13.50 -6.94
N GLN A 33 -2.99 13.71 -8.15
CA GLN A 33 -2.45 12.64 -8.95
C GLN A 33 -1.03 12.37 -8.48
N LEU A 34 -0.82 11.21 -7.85
CA LEU A 34 0.48 10.82 -7.35
C LEU A 34 1.39 10.40 -8.51
N PRO A 35 2.69 10.78 -8.48
CA PRO A 35 3.61 10.48 -9.55
C PRO A 35 3.76 8.97 -9.74
N GLU A 36 3.93 8.54 -10.99
CA GLU A 36 4.29 7.15 -11.28
C GLU A 36 5.71 6.87 -10.77
N PRO A 37 5.98 5.72 -10.15
CA PRO A 37 7.32 5.40 -9.64
C PRO A 37 8.42 5.51 -10.71
N LYS A 38 8.12 5.16 -11.96
CA LYS A 38 9.06 5.25 -13.09
C LYS A 38 9.56 6.67 -13.37
N GLY A 39 8.79 7.70 -12.99
CA GLY A 39 9.13 9.10 -13.18
C GLY A 39 9.83 9.75 -11.98
N VAL A 40 10.01 9.02 -10.88
CA VAL A 40 10.63 9.53 -9.64
C VAL A 40 12.04 8.92 -9.50
N PRO A 41 13.09 9.72 -9.30
CA PRO A 41 14.43 9.21 -9.00
C PRO A 41 14.41 8.27 -7.79
N ARG A 42 15.17 7.16 -7.87
CA ARG A 42 15.16 6.12 -6.84
C ARG A 42 15.60 6.62 -5.46
N GLU A 43 16.42 7.67 -5.42
CA GLU A 43 16.92 8.28 -4.19
C GLU A 43 15.80 8.97 -3.39
N LYS A 44 14.72 9.35 -4.07
CA LYS A 44 13.52 9.95 -3.47
C LYS A 44 12.46 8.92 -3.06
N TRP A 45 12.70 7.63 -3.32
CA TRP A 45 11.75 6.59 -2.98
C TRP A 45 11.75 6.33 -1.48
N SER A 46 10.58 5.96 -0.96
CA SER A 46 10.45 5.40 0.37
C SER A 46 11.18 4.06 0.45
N ASP A 47 11.58 3.66 1.66
CA ASP A 47 12.12 2.32 1.88
C ASP A 47 11.09 1.25 1.52
N ALA A 48 9.79 1.52 1.73
CA ALA A 48 8.70 0.63 1.34
C ALA A 48 8.65 0.40 -0.18
N MET A 49 8.87 1.45 -0.98
CA MET A 49 8.88 1.38 -2.43
C MET A 49 10.08 0.59 -2.96
N HIS A 50 11.26 0.70 -2.32
CA HIS A 50 12.42 -0.13 -2.64
C HIS A 50 12.12 -1.62 -2.41
N VAL A 51 11.51 -1.96 -1.27
CA VAL A 51 11.14 -3.36 -0.98
C VAL A 51 10.09 -3.86 -1.97
N LEU A 52 9.00 -3.11 -2.19
CA LEU A 52 7.92 -3.51 -3.10
C LEU A 52 8.41 -3.74 -4.53
N THR A 53 9.32 -2.87 -5.01
CA THR A 53 9.94 -3.04 -6.33
C THR A 53 10.83 -4.29 -6.37
N ALA A 54 11.57 -4.59 -5.30
CA ALA A 54 12.36 -5.83 -5.22
C ALA A 54 11.47 -7.09 -5.21
N MET A 55 10.22 -7.00 -4.74
CA MET A 55 9.23 -8.07 -4.91
C MET A 55 8.73 -8.22 -6.35
N GLY A 56 9.07 -7.31 -7.26
CA GLY A 56 8.52 -7.28 -8.61
C GLY A 56 7.04 -6.89 -8.66
N ILE A 57 6.53 -6.21 -7.62
CA ILE A 57 5.15 -5.75 -7.55
C ILE A 57 5.07 -4.29 -8.02
N SER A 58 4.06 -3.98 -8.84
CA SER A 58 3.81 -2.65 -9.38
C SER A 58 2.36 -2.22 -9.12
N GLY A 59 2.09 -0.92 -9.18
CA GLY A 59 0.74 -0.36 -8.96
C GLY A 59 0.57 0.39 -7.64
N GLN A 60 1.57 0.37 -6.77
CA GLN A 60 1.66 1.24 -5.59
C GLN A 60 2.49 2.49 -5.90
N ARG A 61 2.25 3.58 -5.17
CA ARG A 61 2.99 4.85 -5.34
C ARG A 61 3.36 5.42 -3.98
N ASP A 62 4.45 6.17 -3.94
CA ASP A 62 4.79 6.98 -2.78
C ASP A 62 3.95 8.26 -2.77
N VAL A 63 3.58 8.70 -1.57
CA VAL A 63 3.13 10.06 -1.32
C VAL A 63 4.37 10.95 -1.23
N PRO A 64 4.54 11.96 -2.11
CA PRO A 64 5.62 12.93 -1.97
C PRO A 64 5.60 13.61 -0.60
N ILE A 65 6.77 13.82 0.01
CA ILE A 65 6.88 14.42 1.34
C ILE A 65 6.27 15.83 1.39
N GLU A 66 6.29 16.55 0.28
CA GLU A 66 5.69 17.88 0.14
C GLU A 66 4.15 17.82 0.25
N LEU A 67 3.55 16.75 -0.24
CA LEU A 67 2.11 16.48 -0.11
C LEU A 67 1.75 15.83 1.24
N SER A 68 2.76 15.35 1.96
CA SER A 68 2.63 14.83 3.33
C SER A 68 2.46 15.96 4.36
N GLY A 69 2.87 17.19 4.05
CA GLY A 69 2.74 18.37 4.92
C GLY A 69 1.68 19.41 4.53
N GLY A 70 1.12 19.34 3.32
CA GLY A 70 0.27 20.39 2.75
C GLY A 70 -1.24 20.13 2.83
N VAL A 71 -1.85 20.28 4.00
CA VAL A 71 -3.29 20.58 4.13
C VAL A 71 -3.49 21.82 5.00
N ASP A 72 -2.74 22.88 4.71
CA ASP A 72 -3.09 24.23 5.16
C ASP A 72 -4.03 24.83 4.11
N GLY A 73 -5.33 24.90 4.43
CA GLY A 73 -6.28 25.71 3.64
C GLY A 73 -7.65 25.11 3.30
N ALA A 74 -8.11 24.05 3.96
CA ALA A 74 -9.53 23.71 3.94
C ALA A 74 -10.26 24.55 5.01
N SER A 75 -10.67 25.77 4.64
CA SER A 75 -11.59 26.56 5.45
C SER A 75 -12.85 25.75 5.74
N PRO A 76 -13.32 25.67 7.01
CA PRO A 76 -14.57 25.01 7.32
C PRO A 76 -15.69 25.82 6.68
N VAL A 77 -16.39 25.24 5.70
CA VAL A 77 -17.67 25.77 5.25
C VAL A 77 -18.64 25.56 6.41
N GLY A 78 -18.92 26.65 7.12
CA GLY A 78 -19.89 26.69 8.20
C GLY A 78 -21.28 26.26 7.71
N GLY A 79 -21.87 25.33 8.46
CA GLY A 79 -23.25 24.90 8.34
C GLY A 79 -23.69 24.37 9.69
N SER A 80 -24.29 25.25 10.49
CA SER A 80 -24.79 25.00 11.84
C SER A 80 -25.82 23.87 11.90
N GLY A 81 -25.71 22.99 12.89
CA GLY A 81 -26.84 22.16 13.32
C GLY A 81 -26.48 20.83 14.01
N ALA A 82 -26.66 20.82 15.35
CA ALA A 82 -26.86 19.67 16.23
C ALA A 82 -25.66 18.93 16.86
N VAL A 83 -25.26 19.47 18.03
CA VAL A 83 -25.08 18.78 19.34
C VAL A 83 -24.18 17.54 19.40
N LEU A 84 -22.93 17.79 19.84
CA LEU A 84 -22.23 17.15 20.96
C LEU A 84 -22.78 15.79 21.45
N GLY A 85 -22.10 14.72 21.04
CA GLY A 85 -21.88 13.51 21.84
C GLY A 85 -20.38 13.39 22.12
N ASP A 86 -19.98 13.88 23.28
CA ASP A 86 -18.60 13.97 23.77
C ASP A 86 -18.04 12.60 24.21
N ALA A 87 -16.71 12.54 24.27
CA ALA A 87 -15.87 11.57 24.95
C ALA A 87 -15.76 10.14 24.38
N GLY A 88 -14.64 9.89 23.68
CA GLY A 88 -14.20 8.53 23.36
C GLY A 88 -13.01 8.39 22.40
N LEU A 89 -12.22 9.44 22.15
CA LEU A 89 -10.92 9.29 21.50
C LEU A 89 -9.87 8.88 22.55
N SER A 90 -10.06 7.70 23.14
CA SER A 90 -9.02 7.04 23.92
C SER A 90 -7.99 6.46 22.96
N ALA A 91 -6.78 6.98 23.09
CA ALA A 91 -5.56 6.50 22.48
C ALA A 91 -5.44 4.96 22.49
N VAL A 92 -5.54 4.33 21.32
CA VAL A 92 -4.90 3.04 21.06
C VAL A 92 -4.43 3.04 19.60
N GLY A 93 -3.10 3.11 19.41
CA GLY A 93 -2.43 2.44 18.29
C GLY A 93 -2.43 3.11 16.92
N SER A 94 -2.51 4.44 16.79
CA SER A 94 -1.97 5.09 15.58
C SER A 94 -0.47 5.23 15.79
N ALA A 95 0.34 4.45 15.07
CA ALA A 95 1.78 4.63 15.04
C ALA A 95 2.08 6.11 14.77
N SER A 96 2.61 6.80 15.78
CA SER A 96 2.96 8.20 15.69
C SER A 96 3.79 8.44 14.42
N PRO A 97 3.52 9.50 13.64
CA PRO A 97 4.47 9.93 12.63
C PRO A 97 5.84 10.13 13.29
N PRO A 98 6.95 10.04 12.54
CA PRO A 98 8.27 10.33 13.09
C PRO A 98 8.23 11.66 13.86
N THR A 99 8.87 11.67 15.02
CA THR A 99 8.90 12.81 15.95
C THR A 99 9.31 14.09 15.20
N GLY A 100 8.37 15.03 15.05
CA GLY A 100 8.61 16.30 14.35
C GLY A 100 7.45 16.84 13.51
N LEU A 101 6.34 16.11 13.35
CA LEU A 101 5.20 16.53 12.53
C LEU A 101 4.03 17.03 13.39
N SER A 102 3.52 18.23 13.09
CA SER A 102 2.32 18.81 13.71
C SER A 102 1.08 17.97 13.44
N GLY A 103 0.14 17.91 14.40
CA GLY A 103 -1.04 17.03 14.36
C GLY A 103 -1.96 17.14 13.13
N GLY A 104 -1.91 18.26 12.40
CA GLY A 104 -2.63 18.43 11.12
C GLY A 104 -1.99 17.71 9.93
N ALA A 105 -0.65 17.71 9.85
CA ALA A 105 0.09 16.97 8.83
C ALA A 105 -0.07 15.46 9.03
N ALA A 106 -0.10 14.99 10.27
CA ALA A 106 -0.33 13.58 10.61
C ALA A 106 -1.66 13.03 10.06
N ALA A 107 -2.73 13.84 10.09
CA ALA A 107 -4.05 13.45 9.58
C ALA A 107 -4.09 13.38 8.04
N GLY A 108 -3.42 14.32 7.36
CA GLY A 108 -3.33 14.35 5.89
C GLY A 108 -2.52 13.18 5.30
N ILE A 109 -1.41 12.82 5.97
CA ILE A 109 -0.58 11.66 5.64
C ILE A 109 -1.40 10.37 5.74
N GLY A 110 -2.16 10.22 6.82
CA GLY A 110 -3.03 9.07 7.04
C GLY A 110 -4.01 8.88 5.88
N LEU A 111 -4.75 9.94 5.51
CA LEU A 111 -5.73 9.90 4.41
C LEU A 111 -5.10 9.60 3.04
N GLY A 112 -3.96 10.21 2.71
CA GLY A 112 -3.25 9.95 1.45
C GLY A 112 -2.78 8.50 1.31
N LEU A 113 -2.28 7.91 2.40
CA LEU A 113 -1.86 6.51 2.45
C LEU A 113 -3.03 5.53 2.42
N MET A 114 -4.22 5.87 2.95
CA MET A 114 -5.42 5.01 2.84
C MET A 114 -5.94 4.90 1.40
N LEU A 115 -5.75 5.94 0.59
CA LEU A 115 -6.25 6.01 -0.79
C LEU A 115 -5.40 5.21 -1.78
N LEU A 116 -4.21 4.78 -1.35
CA LEU A 116 -3.16 4.27 -2.20
C LEU A 116 -3.24 2.78 -2.55
N GLY A 117 -4.24 2.04 -2.05
CA GLY A 117 -4.35 0.60 -2.32
C GLY A 117 -4.25 0.28 -3.82
N GLY A 118 -3.25 -0.55 -4.17
CA GLY A 118 -2.76 -0.79 -5.53
C GLY A 118 -3.85 -1.07 -6.57
N SER A 119 -3.67 -0.61 -7.81
CA SER A 119 -4.71 -0.69 -8.83
C SER A 119 -4.82 -2.05 -9.52
N SER A 120 -3.78 -2.89 -9.48
CA SER A 120 -3.69 -4.20 -10.15
C SER A 120 -3.31 -5.32 -9.19
N ASP A 121 -3.71 -6.55 -9.49
CA ASP A 121 -3.14 -7.75 -8.87
C ASP A 121 -1.67 -7.87 -9.33
N PRO A 122 -0.66 -8.10 -8.47
CA PRO A 122 -0.64 -8.55 -7.07
C PRO A 122 -0.68 -7.45 -5.98
N ALA A 123 -0.74 -6.16 -6.36
CA ALA A 123 -0.62 -5.04 -5.42
C ALA A 123 -1.84 -4.81 -4.51
N ARG A 124 -2.93 -5.55 -4.70
CA ARG A 124 -4.15 -5.51 -3.85
C ARG A 124 -4.18 -6.57 -2.76
N THR A 125 -3.22 -7.49 -2.77
CA THR A 125 -3.21 -8.65 -1.90
C THR A 125 -2.06 -8.52 -0.92
N THR A 126 -2.27 -8.97 0.31
CA THR A 126 -1.17 -9.09 1.27
C THR A 126 -0.17 -10.10 0.74
N GLN A 127 1.10 -9.72 0.72
CA GLN A 127 2.18 -10.59 0.28
C GLN A 127 3.15 -10.80 1.44
N VAL A 128 3.66 -12.01 1.56
CA VAL A 128 4.74 -12.34 2.48
C VAL A 128 5.88 -12.87 1.63
N VAL A 129 7.05 -12.26 1.76
CA VAL A 129 8.19 -12.56 0.88
C VAL A 129 9.46 -12.76 1.69
N ALA A 130 10.32 -13.65 1.21
CA ALA A 130 11.61 -13.94 1.79
C ALA A 130 12.74 -13.78 0.77
N TRP A 131 13.88 -13.30 1.25
CA TRP A 131 15.17 -13.34 0.57
C TRP A 131 16.17 -14.09 1.44
N VAL A 132 16.08 -15.42 1.45
CA VAL A 132 16.84 -16.27 2.36
C VAL A 132 18.33 -16.12 2.08
N PRO A 133 19.16 -15.73 3.06
CA PRO A 133 20.61 -15.61 2.90
C PRO A 133 21.23 -16.93 2.41
N ALA A 134 22.18 -16.82 1.47
CA ALA A 134 22.82 -17.97 0.84
C ALA A 134 23.62 -18.85 1.82
N ASP A 135 23.99 -18.33 2.98
CA ASP A 135 24.66 -19.07 4.06
C ASP A 135 23.68 -19.84 4.97
N GLN A 136 22.37 -19.61 4.84
CA GLN A 136 21.33 -20.27 5.65
C GLN A 136 20.59 -21.39 4.90
N ALA A 137 20.81 -21.54 3.60
CA ALA A 137 20.21 -22.58 2.77
C ALA A 137 21.19 -23.05 1.69
N SER A 138 21.17 -24.33 1.36
CA SER A 138 22.04 -24.93 0.34
C SER A 138 21.38 -25.10 -1.03
N SER A 139 20.07 -24.84 -1.13
CA SER A 139 19.28 -25.02 -2.35
C SER A 139 18.01 -24.17 -2.33
N PRO A 140 17.36 -23.93 -3.50
CA PRO A 140 16.06 -23.27 -3.58
C PRO A 140 14.96 -23.93 -2.72
N ASP A 141 14.96 -25.26 -2.66
CA ASP A 141 14.00 -26.03 -1.85
C ASP A 141 14.26 -25.84 -0.35
N ALA A 142 15.53 -25.91 0.07
CA ALA A 142 15.91 -25.67 1.46
C ALA A 142 15.59 -24.22 1.89
N ALA A 143 15.79 -23.25 0.99
CA ALA A 143 15.43 -21.86 1.23
C ALA A 143 13.91 -21.68 1.40
N SER A 144 13.12 -22.29 0.50
CA SER A 144 11.66 -22.23 0.56
C SER A 144 11.11 -22.85 1.84
N ALA A 145 11.62 -24.04 2.21
CA ALA A 145 11.25 -24.72 3.46
C ALA A 145 11.63 -23.90 4.70
N LEU A 146 12.82 -23.29 4.71
CA LEU A 146 13.27 -22.42 5.80
C LEU A 146 12.37 -21.18 5.93
N ALA A 147 12.06 -20.51 4.81
CA ALA A 147 11.20 -19.34 4.80
C ALA A 147 9.79 -19.66 5.35
N LEU A 148 9.17 -20.73 4.85
CA LEU A 148 7.86 -21.19 5.32
C LEU A 148 7.87 -21.52 6.81
N ARG A 149 8.89 -22.26 7.27
CA ARG A 149 9.06 -22.61 8.69
C ARG A 149 9.17 -21.36 9.56
N LYS A 150 9.94 -20.35 9.15
CA LYS A 150 10.09 -19.11 9.92
C LYS A 150 8.78 -18.34 10.05
N VAL A 151 7.95 -18.33 9.00
CA VAL A 151 6.61 -17.73 9.07
C VAL A 151 5.71 -18.53 10.02
N GLU A 152 5.67 -19.85 9.91
CA GLU A 152 4.90 -20.70 10.83
C GLU A 152 5.34 -20.54 12.30
N ASP A 153 6.64 -20.48 12.56
CA ASP A 153 7.17 -20.29 13.91
C ASP A 153 6.82 -18.90 14.46
N ALA A 154 6.81 -17.85 13.62
CA ALA A 154 6.35 -16.53 14.03
C ALA A 154 4.84 -16.51 14.34
N ARG A 155 4.02 -17.16 13.51
CA ARG A 155 2.56 -17.29 13.74
C ARG A 155 2.28 -17.91 15.11
N LYS A 156 2.94 -19.02 15.45
CA LYS A 156 2.78 -19.72 16.73
C LYS A 156 3.14 -18.86 17.95
N LYS A 157 4.05 -17.91 17.79
CA LYS A 157 4.47 -17.01 18.89
C LYS A 157 3.47 -15.88 19.14
N VAL A 158 2.78 -15.41 18.10
CA VAL A 158 1.89 -14.25 18.19
C VAL A 158 0.44 -14.63 18.51
N PHE A 159 -0.05 -15.72 17.92
CA PHE A 159 -1.48 -16.05 17.93
C PHE A 159 -1.80 -17.10 18.99
N ALA A 160 -2.00 -16.64 20.23
CA ALA A 160 -2.24 -17.50 21.40
C ALA A 160 -3.62 -18.20 21.41
N ASN A 161 -4.65 -17.55 20.85
CA ASN A 161 -6.03 -18.06 20.84
C ASN A 161 -6.29 -19.06 19.71
N GLY A 162 -5.28 -19.33 18.88
CA GLY A 162 -5.29 -20.38 17.86
C GLY A 162 -4.96 -19.87 16.47
N LEU A 163 -4.68 -20.82 15.58
CA LEU A 163 -4.25 -20.60 14.21
C LEU A 163 -5.32 -21.08 13.21
N SER A 164 -5.33 -20.48 12.02
CA SER A 164 -5.92 -21.05 10.82
C SER A 164 -5.22 -22.38 10.50
N LYS A 165 -6.03 -23.37 10.11
CA LYS A 165 -5.58 -24.71 9.71
C LYS A 165 -5.34 -24.81 8.20
N LEU A 166 -5.61 -23.74 7.45
CA LEU A 166 -5.36 -23.72 6.02
C LEU A 166 -3.85 -23.80 5.78
N PRO A 167 -3.41 -24.63 4.82
CA PRO A 167 -2.00 -24.77 4.51
C PRO A 167 -1.46 -23.47 3.91
N MET A 168 -0.24 -23.11 4.30
CA MET A 168 0.56 -22.13 3.57
C MET A 168 1.56 -22.87 2.69
N GLN A 169 1.93 -22.25 1.58
CA GLN A 169 2.89 -22.83 0.63
C GLN A 169 3.82 -21.76 0.08
N THR A 170 4.88 -22.18 -0.59
CA THR A 170 5.84 -21.28 -1.22
C THR A 170 5.68 -21.27 -2.73
N GLY A 171 5.92 -20.13 -3.36
CA GLY A 171 5.88 -20.00 -4.81
C GLY A 171 6.88 -18.99 -5.35
N LYS A 172 7.14 -19.08 -6.66
CA LYS A 172 8.00 -18.16 -7.39
C LYS A 172 7.38 -16.77 -7.59
N TYR A 173 6.05 -16.70 -7.64
CA TYR A 173 5.32 -15.47 -7.96
C TYR A 173 4.39 -15.07 -6.81
N PRO A 174 4.10 -13.76 -6.66
CA PRO A 174 3.17 -13.29 -5.65
C PRO A 174 1.74 -13.81 -5.86
N ASP A 175 0.94 -13.78 -4.80
CA ASP A 175 -0.48 -14.08 -4.88
C ASP A 175 -1.18 -13.14 -5.85
N GLY A 176 -2.03 -13.71 -6.72
CA GLY A 176 -2.74 -12.98 -7.77
C GLY A 176 -1.93 -12.68 -9.03
N HIS A 177 -0.67 -13.13 -9.12
CA HIS A 177 0.13 -12.95 -10.33
C HIS A 177 -0.32 -13.89 -11.46
N ALA A 178 -0.43 -13.37 -12.69
CA ALA A 178 -0.90 -14.13 -13.87
C ALA A 178 -0.06 -15.37 -14.21
N ARG A 179 1.22 -15.41 -13.80
CA ARG A 179 2.12 -16.56 -13.97
C ARG A 179 2.24 -17.43 -12.71
N GLY A 180 1.35 -17.25 -11.74
CA GLY A 180 1.42 -17.96 -10.45
C GLY A 180 1.26 -19.49 -10.57
N TYR A 181 0.63 -19.96 -11.65
CA TYR A 181 0.34 -21.37 -11.92
C TYR A 181 0.77 -21.72 -13.35
N ALA A 182 1.24 -22.95 -13.57
CA ALA A 182 1.67 -23.42 -14.89
C ALA A 182 0.48 -23.72 -15.82
N SER A 183 -0.67 -24.05 -15.24
CA SER A 183 -1.91 -24.36 -15.96
C SER A 183 -3.16 -23.98 -15.16
N LEU A 184 -4.33 -23.99 -15.81
CA LEU A 184 -5.62 -23.83 -15.11
C LEU A 184 -5.90 -24.99 -14.13
N ALA A 185 -5.45 -26.21 -14.46
CA ALA A 185 -5.59 -27.36 -13.57
C ALA A 185 -4.77 -27.17 -12.28
N ASP A 186 -3.55 -26.63 -12.41
CA ASP A 186 -2.72 -26.29 -11.24
C ASP A 186 -3.31 -25.14 -10.44
N SER A 187 -3.93 -24.15 -11.09
CA SER A 187 -4.65 -23.09 -10.40
C SER A 187 -5.84 -23.61 -9.60
N TYR A 188 -6.62 -24.54 -10.17
CA TYR A 188 -7.75 -25.15 -9.49
C TYR A 188 -7.31 -26.06 -8.33
N ALA A 189 -6.19 -26.76 -8.50
CA ALA A 189 -5.61 -27.61 -7.48
C ALA A 189 -4.71 -26.85 -6.46
N GLU A 190 -4.66 -25.52 -6.56
CA GLU A 190 -3.84 -24.64 -5.73
C GLU A 190 -2.35 -25.04 -5.69
N ARG A 191 -1.78 -25.43 -6.83
CA ARG A 191 -0.37 -25.84 -6.98
C ARG A 191 0.47 -24.74 -7.64
N PRO A 192 1.02 -23.79 -6.89
CA PRO A 192 1.79 -22.69 -7.46
C PRO A 192 3.07 -23.21 -8.11
N ILE A 193 3.60 -22.43 -9.06
CA ILE A 193 4.94 -22.70 -9.59
C ILE A 193 5.95 -22.59 -8.43
N PRO A 194 6.73 -23.66 -8.13
CA PRO A 194 7.69 -23.65 -7.05
C PRO A 194 8.82 -22.65 -7.33
N TYR A 195 9.41 -22.11 -6.27
CA TYR A 195 10.63 -21.32 -6.41
C TYR A 195 11.79 -22.24 -6.77
N SER A 196 12.51 -21.91 -7.84
CA SER A 196 13.60 -22.73 -8.38
C SER A 196 14.82 -21.90 -8.81
N ASP A 197 14.86 -20.61 -8.46
CA ASP A 197 15.90 -19.71 -8.94
C ASP A 197 17.19 -19.88 -8.12
N GLU A 198 18.33 -19.81 -8.79
CA GLU A 198 19.65 -19.88 -8.17
C GLU A 198 19.92 -18.68 -7.24
N VAL A 199 20.94 -18.81 -6.39
CA VAL A 199 21.42 -17.69 -5.56
C VAL A 199 21.77 -16.51 -6.45
N SER A 200 21.31 -15.32 -6.06
CA SER A 200 21.62 -14.09 -6.77
C SER A 200 21.98 -12.96 -5.81
N LYS A 201 22.36 -11.82 -6.37
CA LYS A 201 22.67 -10.62 -5.59
C LYS A 201 21.41 -10.17 -4.83
N SER A 202 21.55 -10.02 -3.52
CA SER A 202 20.49 -9.52 -2.67
C SER A 202 20.07 -8.09 -3.02
N PRO A 203 18.80 -7.72 -2.78
CA PRO A 203 18.40 -6.33 -2.71
C PRO A 203 19.28 -5.52 -1.76
N SER A 204 19.53 -4.25 -2.09
CA SER A 204 20.49 -3.39 -1.37
C SER A 204 20.12 -3.10 0.09
N PHE A 205 18.87 -3.34 0.48
CA PHE A 205 18.41 -3.18 1.86
C PHE A 205 18.69 -4.40 2.75
N LEU A 206 19.14 -5.52 2.17
CA LEU A 206 19.54 -6.70 2.94
C LEU A 206 21.02 -6.62 3.31
N ARG A 207 21.36 -7.17 4.49
CA ARG A 207 22.74 -7.29 4.95
C ARG A 207 23.52 -8.39 4.23
N SER A 208 22.87 -9.51 3.92
CA SER A 208 23.52 -10.59 3.18
C SER A 208 23.74 -10.16 1.73
N PRO A 209 24.96 -10.32 1.16
CA PRO A 209 25.24 -9.94 -0.22
C PRO A 209 24.54 -10.84 -1.24
N LEU A 210 24.26 -12.09 -0.85
CA LEU A 210 23.67 -13.12 -1.70
C LEU A 210 22.46 -13.76 -1.01
N SER A 211 21.40 -14.02 -1.77
CA SER A 211 20.19 -14.65 -1.26
C SER A 211 19.45 -15.45 -2.33
N TYR A 212 18.61 -16.39 -1.87
CA TYR A 212 17.53 -16.98 -2.63
C TYR A 212 16.29 -16.11 -2.47
N GLY A 213 15.80 -15.50 -3.55
CA GLY A 213 14.55 -14.77 -3.53
C GLY A 213 14.32 -13.85 -4.73
N PRO A 214 13.14 -13.22 -4.82
CA PRO A 214 12.05 -13.29 -3.84
C PRO A 214 11.32 -14.65 -3.83
N ILE A 215 11.19 -15.25 -2.64
CA ILE A 215 10.35 -16.43 -2.39
C ILE A 215 9.04 -15.94 -1.77
N PHE A 216 7.90 -16.23 -2.39
CA PHE A 216 6.60 -15.83 -1.86
C PHE A 216 6.01 -16.91 -0.97
N ILE A 217 5.57 -16.53 0.24
CA ILE A 217 4.74 -17.35 1.10
C ILE A 217 3.30 -17.05 0.74
N ARG A 218 2.71 -17.96 -0.03
CA ARG A 218 1.38 -17.88 -0.61
C ARG A 218 0.34 -18.40 0.36
N ASP A 219 -0.90 -17.96 0.15
CA ASP A 219 -2.04 -18.31 0.99
C ASP A 219 -1.76 -17.98 2.46
N ASN A 220 -1.15 -16.82 2.71
CA ASN A 220 -0.77 -16.43 4.05
C ASN A 220 -2.01 -16.24 4.94
N GLN A 221 -1.89 -16.67 6.19
CA GLN A 221 -3.04 -16.81 7.10
C GLN A 221 -3.18 -15.66 8.09
N PHE A 222 -2.35 -14.62 7.99
CA PHE A 222 -2.27 -13.54 8.98
C PHE A 222 -3.60 -12.85 9.25
N THR A 223 -4.42 -12.62 8.21
CA THR A 223 -5.75 -12.01 8.40
C THR A 223 -6.70 -12.91 9.16
N LEU A 224 -6.73 -14.20 8.83
CA LEU A 224 -7.61 -15.16 9.51
C LEU A 224 -7.15 -15.44 10.94
N ASP A 225 -5.84 -15.51 11.16
CA ASP A 225 -5.26 -15.62 12.50
C ASP A 225 -5.57 -14.37 13.34
N ALA A 226 -5.46 -13.18 12.76
CA ALA A 226 -5.80 -11.92 13.44
C ALA A 226 -7.24 -11.92 13.96
N TYR A 227 -8.21 -12.30 13.11
CA TYR A 227 -9.61 -12.36 13.50
C TYR A 227 -9.89 -13.36 14.61
N LYS A 228 -9.16 -14.49 14.67
CA LYS A 228 -9.29 -15.45 15.77
C LYS A 228 -8.68 -14.99 17.08
N ASN A 229 -7.82 -13.97 17.04
CA ASN A 229 -7.08 -13.45 18.19
C ASN A 229 -7.52 -12.03 18.55
N ASP A 230 -8.67 -11.58 18.05
CA ASP A 230 -9.23 -10.24 18.29
C ASP A 230 -8.27 -9.09 17.93
N MET A 231 -7.44 -9.31 16.91
CA MET A 231 -6.47 -8.33 16.42
C MET A 231 -6.90 -7.74 15.08
N THR A 232 -6.46 -6.52 14.80
CA THR A 232 -6.50 -6.00 13.43
C THR A 232 -5.47 -6.71 12.55
N THR A 233 -5.72 -6.77 11.25
CA THR A 233 -4.78 -7.38 10.29
C THR A 233 -3.39 -6.73 10.34
N SER A 234 -3.31 -5.40 10.48
CA SER A 234 -2.03 -4.69 10.57
C SER A 234 -1.29 -4.95 11.87
N GLU A 235 -2.02 -4.99 12.98
CA GLU A 235 -1.43 -5.30 14.29
C GLU A 235 -0.84 -6.70 14.28
N ALA A 236 -1.60 -7.68 13.79
CA ALA A 236 -1.13 -9.04 13.61
C ALA A 236 0.13 -9.12 12.73
N MET A 237 0.18 -8.39 11.61
CA MET A 237 1.36 -8.35 10.73
C MET A 237 2.55 -7.66 11.38
N GLN A 238 2.34 -6.54 12.08
CA GLN A 238 3.40 -5.83 12.76
C GLN A 238 3.98 -6.69 13.89
N LEU A 239 3.14 -7.31 14.72
CA LEU A 239 3.56 -8.23 15.79
C LEU A 239 4.26 -9.46 15.22
N ALA A 240 3.71 -10.10 14.18
CA ALA A 240 4.37 -11.22 13.51
C ALA A 240 5.75 -10.83 12.97
N SER A 241 5.88 -9.64 12.38
CA SER A 241 7.15 -9.15 11.84
C SER A 241 8.25 -8.97 12.89
N GLN A 242 7.92 -8.81 14.18
CA GLN A 242 8.91 -8.77 15.27
C GLN A 242 9.59 -10.12 15.49
N HIS A 243 8.92 -11.22 15.14
CA HIS A 243 9.39 -12.58 15.34
C HIS A 243 9.93 -13.23 14.06
N LEU A 244 9.83 -12.53 12.92
CA LEU A 244 10.40 -12.96 11.66
C LEU A 244 11.89 -12.59 11.58
N PRO A 245 12.68 -13.25 10.73
CA PRO A 245 14.04 -12.79 10.38
C PRO A 245 14.02 -11.46 9.60
N GLU A 246 15.13 -10.73 9.61
CA GLU A 246 15.25 -9.44 8.90
C GLU A 246 15.07 -9.57 7.37
N TRP A 247 15.25 -10.77 6.82
CA TRP A 247 15.08 -11.08 5.41
C TRP A 247 13.66 -11.50 4.99
N ILE A 248 12.68 -11.46 5.90
CA ILE A 248 11.26 -11.66 5.58
C ILE A 248 10.49 -10.35 5.74
N TYR A 249 9.70 -10.00 4.73
CA TYR A 249 8.90 -8.79 4.68
C TYR A 249 7.42 -9.14 4.45
N ILE A 250 6.53 -8.39 5.08
CA ILE A 250 5.07 -8.52 4.89
C ILE A 250 4.56 -7.23 4.26
N TYR A 251 4.06 -7.31 3.03
CA TYR A 251 3.33 -6.22 2.39
C TYR A 251 1.86 -6.27 2.76
N HIS A 252 1.36 -5.14 3.27
CA HIS A 252 -0.06 -4.88 3.42
C HIS A 252 -0.49 -3.80 2.43
N PRO A 253 -1.47 -4.09 1.54
CA PRO A 253 -1.91 -3.15 0.51
C PRO A 253 -2.72 -1.96 1.04
N GLY A 254 -3.02 -1.94 2.33
CA GLY A 254 -3.90 -0.95 2.95
C GLY A 254 -5.38 -1.24 2.67
N GLN A 255 -6.25 -0.53 3.38
CA GLN A 255 -7.71 -0.63 3.20
C GLN A 255 -8.28 0.72 2.78
N ARG A 256 -9.15 0.72 1.76
CA ARG A 256 -9.81 1.95 1.31
C ARG A 256 -10.88 2.40 2.30
N LEU A 257 -10.72 3.63 2.82
CA LEU A 257 -11.73 4.52 3.39
C LEU A 257 -12.94 3.83 4.10
N ARG A 258 -12.64 3.07 5.15
CA ARG A 258 -13.57 2.66 6.21
C ARG A 258 -13.10 3.20 7.57
N LYS A 259 -14.00 3.24 8.56
CA LYS A 259 -13.64 3.50 9.96
C LYS A 259 -12.55 2.48 10.36
N ASN A 260 -11.43 2.95 10.91
CA ASN A 260 -10.23 2.15 11.24
C ASN A 260 -9.45 1.60 10.03
N SER A 261 -9.45 2.33 8.89
CA SER A 261 -8.58 1.97 7.76
C SER A 261 -7.12 1.94 8.19
N ILE A 262 -6.35 1.08 7.55
CA ILE A 262 -4.92 0.91 7.76
C ILE A 262 -4.21 1.34 6.48
N PRO A 263 -3.17 2.20 6.56
CA PRO A 263 -2.43 2.61 5.37
C PRO A 263 -1.67 1.43 4.75
N ALA A 264 -1.37 1.53 3.46
CA ALA A 264 -0.44 0.58 2.85
C ALA A 264 0.94 0.67 3.52
N ALA A 265 1.53 -0.49 3.81
CA ALA A 265 2.81 -0.56 4.51
C ALA A 265 3.56 -1.85 4.18
N ILE A 266 4.88 -1.81 4.39
CA ILE A 266 5.75 -2.98 4.43
C ILE A 266 6.19 -3.18 5.88
N PHE A 267 5.90 -4.34 6.47
CA PHE A 267 6.32 -4.67 7.83
C PHE A 267 7.58 -5.55 7.83
N ASN A 268 8.54 -5.19 8.67
CA ASN A 268 9.77 -5.95 8.90
C ASN A 268 10.34 -5.60 10.28
N GLN A 269 10.74 -6.61 11.07
CA GLN A 269 11.33 -6.42 12.41
C GLN A 269 10.48 -5.52 13.34
N GLY A 270 9.15 -5.63 13.29
CA GLY A 270 8.23 -4.83 14.10
C GLY A 270 8.00 -3.41 13.64
N ARG A 271 8.64 -2.99 12.54
CA ARG A 271 8.54 -1.65 11.98
C ARG A 271 7.64 -1.65 10.77
N GLY A 272 6.75 -0.66 10.68
CA GLY A 272 6.01 -0.35 9.45
C GLY A 272 6.79 0.66 8.62
N LEU A 273 7.17 0.27 7.40
CA LEU A 273 7.72 1.15 6.38
C LEU A 273 6.55 1.63 5.52
N TYR A 274 6.28 2.93 5.52
CA TYR A 274 5.16 3.52 4.77
C TYR A 274 5.61 4.06 3.42
N PHE A 275 4.66 4.13 2.48
CA PHE A 275 4.87 4.66 1.13
C PHE A 275 4.88 6.20 1.12
N VAL A 276 5.85 6.80 1.80
CA VAL A 276 6.09 8.24 1.85
C VAL A 276 7.50 8.51 1.32
N GLY A 277 7.58 9.23 0.19
CA GLY A 277 8.85 9.55 -0.48
C GLY A 277 9.77 10.43 0.38
N LYS A 278 11.04 10.50 -0.01
CA LYS A 278 12.08 11.31 0.65
C LYS A 278 12.26 12.65 -0.04
#